data_AF-A0A3L7SSQ9-F1
#
_entry.id   AF-A0A3L7SSQ9-F1
#
_cell.length_a   1.000
_cell.length_b   1.000
_cell.length_c   1.000
_cell.angle_alpha   90.00
_cell.angle_beta   90.00
_cell.angle_gamma   90.00
#
_symmetry.space_group_name_H-M   'P 1'
#
loop_
_entity.id
_entity.type
_entity.pdbx_description
1 polymer ?
#
loop_
_entity_poly.entity_id
_entity_poly.type
_entity_poly.pdbx_seq_one_letter_code
_entity_poly.pdbx_strand_id
1 'polypeptide(L)' 'MKLLNLPKILFGCLLAGSACLSIQGDTWSRFRGAAGDGVATGQKLPTKIDLKSHLVYKVKLGGNGNGSPVLWN' A
#
# COMPACT_ATOMS: atom_id res chain seq x y z
N MET A 1 31.75 28.25 -19.53
CA MET A 1 30.69 27.28 -19.17
C MET A 1 29.86 27.90 -18.07
N LYS A 2 28.55 28.15 -18.28
CA LYS A 2 27.67 28.64 -17.22
C LYS A 2 27.57 27.53 -16.17
N LEU A 3 28.12 27.77 -14.98
CA LEU A 3 27.99 26.88 -13.83
C LEU A 3 26.50 26.56 -13.67
N LEU A 4 26.15 25.28 -13.81
CA LEU A 4 24.80 24.78 -13.58
C LEU A 4 24.33 25.31 -12.21
N ASN A 5 23.08 25.80 -12.15
CA ASN A 5 22.50 26.43 -10.97
C ASN A 5 22.36 25.45 -9.80
N LEU A 6 23.46 25.23 -9.06
CA LEU A 6 23.58 24.37 -7.89
C LEU A 6 22.41 24.44 -6.89
N PRO A 7 21.87 25.63 -6.53
CA PRO A 7 20.71 25.70 -5.62
C PRO A 7 19.44 25.09 -6.22
N LYS A 8 19.26 25.13 -7.55
CA LYS A 8 18.10 24.52 -8.22
C LYS A 8 18.22 23.00 -8.26
N ILE A 9 19.45 22.48 -8.37
CA ILE A 9 19.73 21.04 -8.32
C ILE A 9 19.47 20.51 -6.91
N LEU A 10 20.00 21.20 -5.89
CA LEU A 10 19.76 20.85 -4.49
C LEU A 10 18.27 20.87 -4.13
N PHE A 11 17.55 21.91 -4.57
CA PHE A 11 16.10 22.00 -4.36
C PHE A 11 15.34 20.88 -5.08
N GLY A 12 15.73 20.54 -6.31
CA GLY A 12 15.19 19.41 -7.05
C GLY A 12 15.43 18.06 -6.37
N CYS A 13 16.63 17.83 -5.84
CA CYS A 13 16.96 16.61 -5.10
C CYS A 13 16.15 16.48 -3.80
N LEU A 14 15.92 17.58 -3.08
CA LEU A 14 15.14 17.58 -1.84
C LEU A 14 13.66 17.25 -2.08
N LEU A 15 13.08 17.79 -3.17
CA LEU A 15 11.72 17.47 -3.60
C LEU A 15 11.58 16.02 -4.07
N ALA A 16 12.57 15.50 -4.82
CA ALA A 16 12.57 14.10 -5.25
C ALA A 16 12.71 13.12 -4.07
N GLY A 17 13.51 13.46 -3.06
CA GLY A 17 13.66 12.63 -1.85
C GLY A 17 12.39 12.54 -1.00
N SER A 18 11.57 13.60 -0.97
CA SER A 18 10.32 13.61 -0.18
C SER A 18 9.19 12.79 -0.80
N ALA A 19 9.28 12.43 -2.08
CA ALA A 19 8.28 11.59 -2.74
C ALA A 19 8.41 10.09 -2.40
N CYS A 20 9.46 9.70 -1.65
CA CYS A 20 9.70 8.31 -1.24
C CYS A 20 9.00 7.92 0.07
N LEU A 21 8.01 8.67 0.54
CA LEU A 21 7.18 8.22 1.66
C LEU A 21 6.43 6.95 1.23
N SER A 22 6.88 5.80 1.74
CA SER A 22 6.19 4.53 1.53
C SER A 22 4.79 4.62 2.14
N ILE A 23 3.76 4.41 1.32
CA ILE A 23 2.43 4.09 1.81
C ILE A 23 2.55 2.71 2.48
N GLN A 24 2.78 2.70 3.79
CA GLN A 24 2.74 1.47 4.57
C GLN A 24 1.27 1.05 4.72
N GLY A 25 0.91 -0.06 4.10
CA GLY A 25 -0.34 -0.76 4.42
C GLY A 25 -0.23 -1.46 5.77
N ASP A 26 -1.36 -1.69 6.43
CA ASP A 26 -1.40 -2.36 7.74
C ASP A 26 -0.83 -3.79 7.68
N THR A 27 -0.10 -4.20 8.72
CA THR A 27 0.35 -5.58 8.91
C THR A 27 -0.83 -6.46 9.33
N TRP A 28 -1.12 -7.50 8.53
CA TRP A 28 -2.17 -8.49 8.78
C TRP A 28 -1.56 -9.89 8.88
N SER A 29 -0.87 -10.14 9.99
CA SER A 29 0.04 -11.29 10.14
C SER A 29 -0.65 -12.65 10.30
N ARG A 30 -1.96 -12.69 10.55
CA ARG A 30 -2.69 -13.91 10.92
C ARG A 30 -4.19 -13.80 10.60
N PHE A 31 -4.91 -14.91 10.77
CA PHE A 31 -6.36 -14.91 10.71
C PHE A 31 -6.92 -13.87 11.70
N ARG A 32 -7.80 -12.99 11.20
CA ARG A 32 -8.38 -11.86 11.95
C ARG A 32 -7.40 -10.75 12.36
N GLY A 33 -6.26 -10.63 11.67
CA GLY A 33 -5.33 -9.51 11.83
C GLY A 33 -4.48 -9.59 13.09
N ALA A 34 -3.67 -8.56 13.33
CA ALA A 34 -2.68 -8.57 14.42
C ALA A 34 -3.32 -8.78 15.81
N ALA A 35 -4.50 -8.20 16.05
CA ALA A 35 -5.25 -8.33 17.30
C ALA A 35 -6.15 -9.59 17.36
N GLY A 36 -6.40 -10.26 16.23
CA GLY A 36 -7.24 -11.46 16.17
C GLY A 36 -8.74 -11.21 16.27
N ASP A 37 -9.19 -9.94 16.23
CA ASP A 37 -10.60 -9.53 16.30
C ASP A 37 -11.25 -9.37 14.91
N GLY A 38 -10.44 -9.20 13.86
CA GLY A 38 -10.88 -9.04 12.49
C GLY A 38 -11.27 -7.60 12.15
N VAL A 39 -10.80 -6.62 12.93
CA VAL A 39 -11.11 -5.20 12.72
C VAL A 39 -9.91 -4.48 12.10
N ALA A 40 -10.15 -3.81 10.97
CA ALA A 40 -9.19 -2.89 10.36
C ALA A 40 -9.49 -1.45 10.81
N THR A 41 -8.48 -0.71 11.24
CA THR A 41 -8.63 0.67 11.73
C THR A 41 -8.61 1.71 10.61
N GLY A 42 -9.39 2.79 10.75
CA GLY A 42 -9.25 3.99 9.91
C GLY A 42 -9.73 3.87 8.46
N GLN A 43 -10.37 2.77 8.07
CA GLN A 43 -10.77 2.54 6.69
C GLN A 43 -12.15 3.13 6.37
N LYS A 44 -12.25 3.91 5.29
CA LYS A 44 -13.52 4.28 4.66
C LYS A 44 -13.89 3.23 3.64
N LEU A 45 -14.45 2.10 4.11
CA LEU A 45 -14.86 1.02 3.23
C LEU A 45 -16.13 1.43 2.45
N PRO A 46 -16.22 1.07 1.16
CA PRO A 46 -17.42 1.33 0.38
C PRO A 46 -18.59 0.48 0.91
N THR A 47 -19.80 1.07 0.96
CA THR A 47 -21.02 0.34 1.37
C THR A 47 -21.60 -0.53 0.25
N LYS A 48 -21.08 -0.39 -0.97
CA LYS A 48 -21.42 -1.19 -2.15
C LYS A 48 -20.14 -1.61 -2.83
N ILE A 49 -20.02 -2.89 -3.16
CA ILE A 49 -18.85 -3.46 -3.84
C ILE A 49 -19.31 -4.05 -5.17
N ASP A 50 -18.62 -3.71 -6.25
CA ASP A 50 -18.82 -4.30 -7.57
C ASP A 50 -17.48 -4.54 -8.27
N LEU A 51 -17.44 -5.53 -9.16
CA LEU A 51 -16.21 -5.94 -9.84
C LEU A 51 -15.71 -4.94 -10.87
N LYS A 52 -16.56 -4.02 -11.35
CA LYS A 52 -16.19 -3.05 -12.38
C LYS A 52 -15.43 -1.87 -11.76
N SER A 53 -15.86 -1.38 -10.60
CA SER A 53 -15.31 -0.17 -10.00
C SER A 53 -14.43 -0.41 -8.76
N HIS A 54 -14.55 -1.58 -8.11
CA HIS A 54 -13.84 -1.87 -6.87
C HIS A 54 -12.82 -3.02 -6.97
N LEU A 55 -12.67 -3.67 -8.13
CA LEU A 55 -11.66 -4.72 -8.29
C LEU A 55 -10.29 -4.10 -8.54
N VAL A 56 -9.44 -4.09 -7.50
CA VAL A 56 -8.05 -3.62 -7.62
C VAL A 56 -7.17 -4.66 -8.31
N TYR A 57 -7.26 -5.92 -7.86
CA TYR A 57 -6.52 -7.03 -8.45
C TYR A 57 -7.23 -8.36 -8.23
N LYS A 58 -6.92 -9.33 -9.08
CA LYS A 58 -7.31 -10.73 -8.94
C LYS A 58 -6.17 -11.61 -9.44
N VAL A 59 -5.82 -12.62 -8.65
CA VAL A 59 -4.78 -13.59 -9.02
C VAL A 59 -5.31 -15.00 -8.87
N LYS A 60 -4.87 -15.91 -9.75
CA LYS A 60 -5.16 -17.33 -9.64
C LYS A 60 -4.23 -17.94 -8.59
N LEU A 61 -4.81 -18.60 -7.58
CA LEU A 61 -4.04 -19.35 -6.60
C LEU A 61 -3.68 -20.74 -7.14
N GLY A 62 -2.49 -21.24 -6.79
CA GLY A 62 -2.05 -22.60 -7.10
C GLY A 62 -2.55 -23.59 -6.05
N GLY A 63 -3.32 -24.59 -6.47
CA GLY A 63 -3.81 -25.66 -5.59
C GLY A 63 -5.06 -25.31 -4.77
N ASN A 64 -5.39 -26.18 -3.83
CA ASN A 64 -6.52 -26.04 -2.92
C ASN A 64 -6.02 -25.57 -1.54
N GLY A 65 -6.65 -24.55 -0.96
CA GLY A 65 -6.32 -24.06 0.37
C GLY A 65 -7.46 -23.24 0.97
N ASN A 66 -7.59 -23.29 2.30
CA ASN A 66 -8.61 -22.55 3.07
C ASN A 66 -7.97 -21.43 3.92
N GLY A 67 -6.71 -21.10 3.67
CA GLY A 67 -5.99 -20.06 4.40
C GLY A 67 -6.46 -18.66 4.01
N SER A 68 -6.53 -17.76 4.99
CA SER A 68 -6.65 -16.33 4.71
C SER A 68 -5.31 -15.76 4.24
N PRO A 69 -5.29 -14.75 3.37
CA PRO A 69 -4.05 -14.07 2.99
C PRO A 69 -3.40 -13.44 4.23
N VAL A 70 -2.06 -13.48 4.26
CA VAL A 70 -1.23 -12.80 5.26
C VAL A 70 -0.59 -11.59 4.58
N LEU A 71 -0.68 -10.42 5.22
CA LEU A 71 -0.04 -9.20 4.77
C LEU A 71 1.10 -8.83 5.72
N TRP A 72 2.28 -8.63 5.16
CA TRP A 72 3.47 -8.19 5.87
C TRP A 72 4.10 -7.04 5.08
N ASN A 73 4.28 -5.89 5.72
CA ASN A 73 4.94 -4.69 5.19
C ASN A 73 6.09 -4.31 6.11
#